data_AF-A0AAU5LP82-F1
#
_entry.id   AF-A0AAU5LP82-F1
#
_cell.length_a   1.000
_cell.length_b   1.000
_cell.length_c   1.000
_cell.angle_alpha   90.00
_cell.angle_beta   90.00
_cell.angle_gamma   90.00
#
_symmetry.space_group_name_H-M   'P 1'
#
loop_
_entity.id
_entity.type
_entity.pdbx_description
1 polymer ?
#
loop_
_entity_poly.entity_id
_entity_poly.type
_entity_poly.pdbx_seq_one_letter_code
_entity_poly.pdbx_strand_id
1 'polypeptide(L)'
;MAKTGPQRYPGASVKNFWQSKWGGDPMESNVIVWHSTEGTGLPDYDGGSKAPNFTAKPDFAAKKLVWHQHFDFDVSSRALRNLKGGVETNTLNVVQVELVGTCDPKTHAEWTAKKFQHLFTPSLPDWVIRDLAAFARWANVNHKVPLTAAPTWKPFDASFGTANGVRMSAAKWRTFTGHCGHMHVPENKHGDPGAFPITKILALAKAAPAPSQPKPAAPPLKKIHIVKAGESASGIAAKHHITLAALIKANPRLKPNPNLIHPGEKLTIPA
;
A
#
# COMPACT_ATOMS: atom_id res chain seq x y z
N MET A 1 -14.34 18.31 6.45
CA MET A 1 -13.38 17.93 7.51
C MET A 1 -11.97 18.05 6.96
N ALA A 2 -10.97 18.33 7.80
CA ALA A 2 -9.59 18.43 7.36
C ALA A 2 -9.00 17.03 7.22
N LYS A 3 -8.43 16.72 6.05
CA LYS A 3 -7.69 15.47 5.84
C LYS A 3 -6.52 15.42 6.84
N THR A 4 -6.37 14.32 7.57
CA THR A 4 -5.30 14.17 8.58
C THR A 4 -4.16 13.34 7.98
N GLY A 5 -2.90 13.72 8.22
CA GLY A 5 -1.75 12.94 7.77
C GLY A 5 -1.60 12.77 6.24
N PRO A 6 -0.57 12.01 5.80
CA PRO A 6 -0.32 11.71 4.39
C PRO A 6 -1.46 10.92 3.75
N GLN A 7 -2.06 11.46 2.70
CA GLN A 7 -3.18 10.82 2.01
C GLN A 7 -2.78 9.65 1.10
N ARG A 8 -1.48 9.45 0.90
CA ARG A 8 -0.91 8.43 0.02
C ARG A 8 -0.13 7.42 0.81
N TYR A 9 -0.45 6.14 0.60
CA TYR A 9 0.34 5.07 1.18
C TYR A 9 1.71 4.99 0.47
N PRO A 10 2.84 4.98 1.20
CA PRO A 10 4.16 4.98 0.59
C PRO A 10 4.36 3.84 -0.40
N GLY A 11 4.79 4.18 -1.62
CA GLY A 11 5.06 3.21 -2.68
C GLY A 11 3.81 2.63 -3.36
N ALA A 12 2.59 3.06 -2.98
CA ALA A 12 1.39 2.63 -3.67
C ALA A 12 1.33 3.19 -5.10
N SER A 13 0.98 2.33 -6.06
CA SER A 13 0.70 2.72 -7.43
C SER A 13 -0.60 3.51 -7.51
N VAL A 14 -0.55 4.65 -8.19
CA VAL A 14 -1.73 5.49 -8.49
C VAL A 14 -2.19 5.37 -9.95
N LYS A 15 -1.72 4.35 -10.68
CA LYS A 15 -2.14 4.13 -12.08
C LYS A 15 -3.65 3.93 -12.24
N ASN A 16 -4.32 3.43 -11.20
CA ASN A 16 -5.76 3.22 -11.15
C ASN A 16 -6.43 4.19 -10.17
N PHE A 17 -5.98 5.44 -10.11
CA PHE A 17 -6.56 6.43 -9.19
C PHE A 17 -7.92 6.93 -9.69
N TRP A 18 -9.00 6.41 -9.09
CA TRP A 18 -10.37 6.57 -9.56
C TRP A 18 -11.11 7.76 -8.95
N GLN A 19 -10.63 8.33 -7.84
CA GLN A 19 -11.25 9.49 -7.18
C GLN A 19 -11.41 10.69 -8.11
N SER A 20 -10.50 10.92 -9.06
CA SER A 20 -10.62 12.04 -10.01
C SER A 20 -11.86 11.93 -10.91
N LYS A 21 -12.25 10.70 -11.25
CA LYS A 21 -13.43 10.41 -12.07
C LYS A 21 -14.71 10.36 -11.24
N TRP A 22 -14.62 9.80 -10.03
CA TRP A 22 -15.80 9.46 -9.25
C TRP A 22 -16.05 10.36 -8.04
N GLY A 23 -15.14 11.26 -7.68
CA GLY A 23 -15.23 12.05 -6.46
C GLY A 23 -15.25 11.20 -5.19
N GLY A 24 -15.56 11.83 -4.06
CA GLY A 24 -15.70 11.18 -2.76
C GLY A 24 -15.80 12.23 -1.66
N ASP A 25 -16.39 11.88 -0.54
CA ASP A 25 -16.63 12.78 0.59
C ASP A 25 -15.40 12.79 1.50
N PRO A 26 -14.89 13.97 1.90
CA PRO A 26 -13.82 14.06 2.89
C PRO A 26 -14.26 13.50 4.24
N MET A 27 -13.44 12.65 4.85
CA MET A 27 -13.69 12.00 6.13
C MET A 27 -12.52 12.22 7.11
N GLU A 28 -12.68 11.76 8.34
CA GLU A 28 -11.55 11.49 9.25
C GLU A 28 -11.54 9.99 9.52
N SER A 29 -10.85 9.25 8.66
CA SER A 29 -10.98 7.79 8.61
C SER A 29 -10.37 7.13 9.85
N ASN A 30 -11.20 6.42 10.61
CA ASN A 30 -10.83 5.73 11.85
C ASN A 30 -11.25 4.25 11.88
N VAL A 31 -11.82 3.76 10.77
CA VAL A 31 -12.16 2.36 10.51
C VAL A 31 -11.44 1.86 9.27
N ILE A 32 -10.89 0.64 9.32
CA ILE A 32 -10.47 -0.11 8.13
C ILE A 32 -11.38 -1.32 7.95
N VAL A 33 -12.04 -1.40 6.80
CA VAL A 33 -12.74 -2.61 6.35
C VAL A 33 -11.84 -3.39 5.41
N TRP A 34 -11.54 -4.62 5.81
CA TRP A 34 -10.80 -5.58 5.00
C TRP A 34 -11.75 -6.41 4.14
N HIS A 35 -11.33 -6.61 2.90
CA HIS A 35 -12.03 -7.38 1.88
C HIS A 35 -11.12 -8.41 1.23
N SER A 36 -11.71 -9.38 0.55
CA SER A 36 -11.03 -10.21 -0.44
C SER A 36 -11.70 -10.06 -1.79
N THR A 37 -10.90 -10.00 -2.85
CA THR A 37 -11.43 -9.73 -4.19
C THR A 37 -12.16 -10.93 -4.81
N GLU A 38 -12.03 -12.12 -4.20
CA GLU A 38 -12.42 -13.42 -4.77
C GLU A 38 -11.85 -13.63 -6.17
N GLY A 39 -10.59 -13.22 -6.36
CA GLY A 39 -9.90 -13.19 -7.66
C GLY A 39 -8.38 -13.31 -7.52
N THR A 40 -7.71 -13.63 -8.62
CA THR A 40 -6.24 -13.79 -8.66
C THR A 40 -5.51 -12.56 -9.22
N GLY A 41 -6.26 -11.60 -9.78
CA GLY A 41 -5.73 -10.40 -10.42
C GLY A 41 -6.19 -9.11 -9.75
N LEU A 42 -5.62 -7.98 -10.19
CA LEU A 42 -6.12 -6.66 -9.82
C LEU A 42 -7.45 -6.41 -10.55
N PRO A 43 -8.58 -6.22 -9.83
CA PRO A 43 -9.84 -5.89 -10.48
C PRO A 43 -9.79 -4.48 -11.11
N ASP A 44 -10.54 -4.27 -12.19
CA ASP A 44 -10.76 -2.94 -12.77
C ASP A 44 -11.87 -2.15 -12.05
N TYR A 45 -12.64 -2.85 -11.21
CA TYR A 45 -13.76 -2.34 -10.43
C TYR A 45 -14.82 -1.67 -11.30
N ASP A 46 -15.17 -2.27 -12.45
CA ASP A 46 -16.12 -1.73 -13.42
C ASP A 46 -15.77 -0.27 -13.78
N GLY A 47 -14.51 -0.06 -14.17
CA GLY A 47 -13.97 1.28 -14.46
C GLY A 47 -13.96 2.22 -13.25
N GLY A 48 -13.73 1.67 -12.05
CA GLY A 48 -13.64 2.39 -10.77
C GLY A 48 -14.97 2.66 -10.06
N SER A 49 -16.11 2.26 -10.63
CA SER A 49 -17.44 2.58 -10.06
C SER A 49 -17.71 1.89 -8.71
N LYS A 50 -16.97 0.81 -8.41
CA LYS A 50 -17.02 0.05 -7.15
C LYS A 50 -15.65 -0.11 -6.49
N ALA A 51 -14.70 0.77 -6.79
CA ALA A 51 -13.33 0.62 -6.29
C ALA A 51 -13.23 0.94 -4.78
N PRO A 52 -12.40 0.19 -4.03
CA PRO A 52 -12.07 0.47 -2.62
C PRO A 52 -11.09 1.65 -2.54
N ASN A 53 -10.63 2.04 -1.34
CA ASN A 53 -9.52 3.01 -1.24
C ASN A 53 -8.20 2.38 -1.72
N PHE A 54 -7.95 1.12 -1.35
CA PHE A 54 -6.72 0.40 -1.63
C PHE A 54 -6.97 -1.03 -2.08
N THR A 55 -6.05 -1.53 -2.92
CA THR A 55 -5.96 -2.96 -3.26
C THR A 55 -4.53 -3.43 -3.09
N ALA A 56 -4.34 -4.46 -2.27
CA ALA A 56 -3.06 -5.13 -2.08
C ALA A 56 -3.00 -6.37 -2.98
N LYS A 57 -2.14 -6.33 -4.00
CA LYS A 57 -1.93 -7.45 -4.92
C LYS A 57 -0.67 -8.24 -4.54
N PRO A 58 -0.70 -9.58 -4.46
CA PRO A 58 0.50 -10.36 -4.22
C PRO A 58 1.46 -10.33 -5.41
N ASP A 59 2.73 -10.09 -5.12
CA ASP A 59 3.87 -10.44 -5.96
C ASP A 59 4.56 -11.64 -5.30
N PHE A 60 4.21 -12.85 -5.76
CA PHE A 60 4.68 -14.10 -5.16
C PHE A 60 6.19 -14.29 -5.33
N ALA A 61 6.76 -13.84 -6.45
CA ALA A 61 8.19 -13.97 -6.72
C ALA A 61 8.99 -13.09 -5.75
N ALA A 62 8.56 -11.84 -5.55
CA ALA A 62 9.21 -10.92 -4.63
C ALA A 62 8.77 -11.09 -3.16
N LYS A 63 7.78 -11.95 -2.87
CA LYS A 63 7.19 -12.15 -1.54
C LYS A 63 6.80 -10.83 -0.88
N LYS A 64 6.04 -10.00 -1.60
CA LYS A 64 5.55 -8.70 -1.15
C LYS A 64 4.16 -8.39 -1.68
N LEU A 65 3.45 -7.49 -1.01
CA LEU A 65 2.23 -6.88 -1.53
C LEU A 65 2.57 -5.62 -2.33
N VAL A 66 2.09 -5.56 -3.57
CA VAL A 66 2.07 -4.37 -4.40
C VAL A 66 0.77 -3.63 -4.13
N TRP A 67 0.88 -2.45 -3.54
CA TRP A 67 -0.26 -1.63 -3.18
C TRP A 67 -0.70 -0.78 -4.37
N HIS A 68 -2.00 -0.79 -4.66
CA HIS A 68 -2.67 0.09 -5.61
C HIS A 68 -3.63 0.98 -4.82
N GLN A 69 -3.57 2.28 -5.05
CA GLN A 69 -4.42 3.25 -4.37
C GLN A 69 -5.36 3.91 -5.38
N HIS A 70 -6.65 3.86 -5.06
CA HIS A 70 -7.74 4.31 -5.92
C HIS A 70 -8.39 5.60 -5.41
N PHE A 71 -8.43 5.79 -4.10
CA PHE A 71 -8.92 7.00 -3.41
C PHE A 71 -7.90 7.42 -2.34
N ASP A 72 -7.88 8.69 -1.99
CA ASP A 72 -7.15 9.21 -0.83
C ASP A 72 -7.63 8.46 0.44
N PHE A 73 -6.77 8.41 1.47
CA PHE A 73 -7.09 7.69 2.71
C PHE A 73 -8.31 8.26 3.44
N ASP A 74 -8.41 9.58 3.54
CA ASP A 74 -9.50 10.31 4.20
C ASP A 74 -10.60 10.76 3.22
N VAL A 75 -10.90 9.92 2.23
CA VAL A 75 -11.97 10.16 1.25
C VAL A 75 -12.81 8.89 1.08
N SER A 76 -14.13 9.03 1.06
CA SER A 76 -15.02 7.89 0.85
C SER A 76 -14.75 7.21 -0.50
N SER A 77 -14.77 5.88 -0.49
CA SER A 77 -14.70 5.05 -1.70
C SER A 77 -16.04 4.33 -1.91
N ARG A 78 -16.05 3.24 -2.69
CA ARG A 78 -17.29 2.74 -3.33
C ARG A 78 -17.55 1.25 -3.20
N ALA A 79 -16.74 0.51 -2.43
CA ALA A 79 -16.86 -0.95 -2.33
C ALA A 79 -17.95 -1.42 -1.34
N LEU A 80 -18.47 -0.56 -0.46
CA LEU A 80 -19.63 -0.89 0.39
C LEU A 80 -20.94 -0.43 -0.25
N ARG A 81 -22.03 -1.14 0.09
CA ARG A 81 -23.38 -0.66 -0.18
C ARG A 81 -23.68 0.56 0.70
N ASN A 82 -24.04 1.68 0.08
CA ASN A 82 -24.32 2.95 0.77
C ASN A 82 -25.78 3.38 0.58
N LEU A 83 -26.68 2.90 1.45
CA LEU A 83 -28.09 3.25 1.34
C LEU A 83 -28.32 4.70 1.81
N LYS A 84 -28.86 5.54 0.93
CA LYS A 84 -29.22 6.93 1.27
C LYS A 84 -30.22 6.96 2.43
N GLY A 85 -29.90 7.72 3.49
CA GLY A 85 -30.71 7.77 4.71
C GLY A 85 -30.58 6.55 5.62
N GLY A 86 -29.72 5.59 5.26
CA GLY A 86 -29.36 4.44 6.08
C GLY A 86 -28.20 4.74 7.04
N VAL A 87 -27.32 3.76 7.20
CA VAL A 87 -26.05 3.92 7.93
C VAL A 87 -25.03 4.72 7.12
N GLU A 88 -25.18 4.73 5.80
CA GLU A 88 -24.26 5.40 4.87
C GLU A 88 -22.82 4.91 5.07
N THR A 89 -22.65 3.58 4.96
CA THR A 89 -21.42 2.90 5.36
C THR A 89 -20.17 3.31 4.57
N ASN A 90 -20.28 3.83 3.35
CA ASN A 90 -19.10 4.32 2.60
C ASN A 90 -18.55 5.64 3.14
N THR A 91 -19.40 6.46 3.75
CA THR A 91 -19.10 7.85 4.10
C THR A 91 -18.89 8.05 5.60
N LEU A 92 -18.91 6.97 6.38
CA LEU A 92 -18.77 7.00 7.83
C LEU A 92 -17.37 6.59 8.29
N ASN A 93 -16.38 7.44 7.98
CA ASN A 93 -14.99 7.35 8.45
C ASN A 93 -14.28 6.01 8.16
N VAL A 94 -14.57 5.42 7.00
CA VAL A 94 -14.07 4.10 6.62
C VAL A 94 -13.05 4.14 5.48
N VAL A 95 -11.96 3.40 5.64
CA VAL A 95 -11.06 3.01 4.56
C VAL A 95 -11.37 1.57 4.15
N GLN A 96 -11.62 1.36 2.86
CA GLN A 96 -11.88 0.04 2.30
C GLN A 96 -10.61 -0.51 1.66
N VAL A 97 -10.21 -1.72 2.03
CA VAL A 97 -8.97 -2.35 1.58
C VAL A 97 -9.24 -3.76 1.06
N GLU A 98 -8.97 -3.96 -0.22
CA GLU A 98 -9.05 -5.26 -0.90
C GLU A 98 -7.72 -6.01 -0.83
N LEU A 99 -7.74 -7.28 -0.45
CA LEU A 99 -6.63 -8.21 -0.66
C LEU A 99 -6.94 -9.11 -1.85
N VAL A 100 -6.08 -9.10 -2.87
CA VAL A 100 -6.24 -10.00 -4.02
C VAL A 100 -6.01 -11.45 -3.57
N GLY A 101 -7.06 -12.24 -3.62
CA GLY A 101 -7.12 -13.62 -3.17
C GLY A 101 -8.57 -14.09 -3.02
N THR A 102 -8.76 -15.21 -2.33
CA THR A 102 -10.08 -15.76 -2.02
C THR A 102 -10.18 -16.09 -0.53
N CYS A 103 -11.37 -15.91 0.04
CA CYS A 103 -11.71 -16.44 1.36
C CYS A 103 -12.61 -17.67 1.31
N ASP A 104 -13.10 -18.05 0.12
CA ASP A 104 -13.93 -19.23 -0.11
C ASP A 104 -13.06 -20.52 -0.16
N PRO A 105 -13.26 -21.47 0.78
CA PRO A 105 -12.56 -22.74 0.76
C PRO A 105 -12.77 -23.55 -0.54
N LYS A 106 -13.93 -23.42 -1.18
CA LYS A 106 -14.23 -24.13 -2.44
C LYS A 106 -13.37 -23.59 -3.58
N THR A 107 -13.33 -22.27 -3.74
CA THR A 107 -12.47 -21.60 -4.72
C THR A 107 -10.99 -21.88 -4.44
N HIS A 108 -10.57 -21.83 -3.18
CA HIS A 108 -9.21 -22.20 -2.78
C HIS A 108 -8.85 -23.63 -3.20
N ALA A 109 -9.72 -24.60 -2.94
CA ALA A 109 -9.49 -25.99 -3.32
C ALA A 109 -9.41 -26.16 -4.85
N GLU A 110 -10.31 -25.51 -5.59
CA GLU A 110 -10.33 -25.55 -7.05
C GLU A 110 -9.05 -24.94 -7.65
N TRP A 111 -8.65 -23.75 -7.20
CA TRP A 111 -7.45 -23.08 -7.68
C TRP A 111 -6.18 -23.84 -7.31
N THR A 112 -6.14 -24.46 -6.13
CA THR A 112 -5.05 -25.35 -5.72
C THR A 112 -4.94 -26.56 -6.63
N ALA A 113 -6.05 -27.23 -6.94
CA ALA A 113 -6.07 -28.36 -7.87
C ALA A 113 -5.60 -27.96 -9.28
N LYS A 114 -5.93 -26.73 -9.71
CA LYS A 114 -5.50 -26.13 -10.98
C LYS A 114 -4.09 -25.53 -10.94
N LYS A 115 -3.39 -25.59 -9.79
CA LYS A 115 -2.05 -25.00 -9.57
C LYS A 115 -1.97 -23.49 -9.85
N PHE A 116 -3.07 -22.76 -9.68
CA PHE A 116 -3.07 -21.31 -9.75
C PHE A 116 -2.43 -20.72 -8.48
N GLN A 117 -1.48 -19.79 -8.65
CA GLN A 117 -0.96 -19.03 -7.51
C GLN A 117 -2.02 -18.05 -7.02
N HIS A 118 -2.35 -18.11 -5.74
CA HIS A 118 -3.35 -17.27 -5.10
C HIS A 118 -3.10 -17.17 -3.60
N LEU A 119 -3.71 -16.17 -2.97
CA LEU A 119 -3.79 -16.08 -1.52
C LEU A 119 -5.12 -16.67 -1.04
N PHE A 120 -5.07 -17.44 0.05
CA PHE A 120 -6.24 -17.86 0.81
C PHE A 120 -6.27 -17.08 2.12
N THR A 121 -7.22 -16.17 2.26
CA THR A 121 -7.20 -15.18 3.36
C THR A 121 -7.28 -15.77 4.77
N PRO A 122 -7.89 -16.95 5.03
CA PRO A 122 -7.80 -17.60 6.33
C PRO A 122 -6.41 -18.14 6.70
N SER A 123 -5.54 -18.37 5.70
CA SER A 123 -4.19 -18.91 5.89
C SER A 123 -3.17 -18.14 5.04
N LEU A 124 -2.76 -16.98 5.54
CA LEU A 124 -1.84 -16.09 4.85
C LEU A 124 -0.37 -16.44 5.15
N PRO A 125 0.52 -16.41 4.13
CA PRO A 125 1.96 -16.48 4.34
C PRO A 125 2.48 -15.33 5.22
N ASP A 126 3.55 -15.55 5.97
CA ASP A 126 4.11 -14.55 6.90
C ASP A 126 4.51 -13.24 6.22
N TRP A 127 4.99 -13.29 4.97
CA TRP A 127 5.34 -12.08 4.22
C TRP A 127 4.12 -11.21 3.88
N VAL A 128 2.94 -11.82 3.70
CA VAL A 128 1.67 -11.09 3.51
C VAL A 128 1.28 -10.43 4.83
N ILE A 129 1.32 -11.20 5.93
CA ILE A 129 0.99 -10.69 7.27
C ILE A 129 1.89 -9.50 7.65
N ARG A 130 3.19 -9.59 7.34
CA ARG A 130 4.15 -8.48 7.49
C ARG A 130 3.69 -7.23 6.76
N ASP A 131 3.33 -7.34 5.49
CA ASP A 131 2.98 -6.17 4.68
C ASP A 131 1.62 -5.57 5.06
N LEU A 132 0.64 -6.40 5.45
CA LEU A 132 -0.64 -5.94 6.01
C LEU A 132 -0.44 -5.25 7.37
N ALA A 133 0.45 -5.77 8.21
CA ALA A 133 0.79 -5.17 9.50
C ALA A 133 1.48 -3.81 9.32
N ALA A 134 2.35 -3.68 8.31
CA ALA A 134 2.97 -2.41 7.95
C ALA A 134 1.92 -1.37 7.53
N PHE A 135 0.93 -1.75 6.72
CA PHE A 135 -0.18 -0.88 6.34
C PHE A 135 -1.02 -0.47 7.57
N ALA A 136 -1.42 -1.43 8.41
CA ALA A 136 -2.19 -1.16 9.62
C ALA A 136 -1.45 -0.23 10.59
N ARG A 137 -0.13 -0.43 10.76
CA ARG A 137 0.72 0.45 11.56
C ARG A 137 0.81 1.86 10.97
N TRP A 138 0.99 1.97 9.66
CA TRP A 138 1.04 3.26 8.99
C TRP A 138 -0.28 4.04 9.16
N ALA A 139 -1.43 3.36 8.99
CA ALA A 139 -2.75 3.94 9.22
C ALA A 139 -2.91 4.42 10.68
N ASN A 140 -2.45 3.63 11.64
CA ASN A 140 -2.48 4.00 13.05
C ASN A 140 -1.60 5.23 13.37
N VAL A 141 -0.36 5.26 12.86
CA VAL A 141 0.58 6.35 13.14
C VAL A 141 0.08 7.68 12.54
N ASN A 142 -0.37 7.62 11.28
CA ASN A 142 -0.66 8.80 10.47
C ASN A 142 -2.11 9.30 10.57
N HIS A 143 -3.07 8.39 10.76
CA HIS A 143 -4.50 8.68 10.76
C HIS A 143 -5.22 8.23 12.05
N LYS A 144 -4.46 7.73 13.04
CA LYS A 144 -4.98 7.33 14.36
C LYS A 144 -6.01 6.20 14.34
N VAL A 145 -6.09 5.42 13.25
CA VAL A 145 -6.89 4.18 13.21
C VAL A 145 -6.44 3.24 14.34
N PRO A 146 -7.30 2.85 15.30
CA PRO A 146 -6.88 2.00 16.41
C PRO A 146 -6.43 0.60 15.96
N LEU A 147 -5.35 0.08 16.56
CA LEU A 147 -4.89 -1.31 16.35
C LEU A 147 -5.72 -2.31 17.19
N THR A 148 -7.04 -2.20 17.09
CA THR A 148 -8.04 -3.10 17.66
C THR A 148 -8.91 -3.64 16.53
N ALA A 149 -9.61 -4.74 16.76
CA ALA A 149 -10.47 -5.35 15.75
C ALA A 149 -11.82 -5.75 16.32
N ALA A 150 -12.79 -5.95 15.42
CA ALA A 150 -14.01 -6.69 15.74
C ALA A 150 -13.64 -8.08 16.32
N PRO A 151 -14.39 -8.58 17.33
CA PRO A 151 -13.93 -9.72 18.14
C PRO A 151 -14.07 -11.08 17.46
N THR A 152 -14.93 -11.23 16.45
CA THR A 152 -15.27 -12.54 15.87
C THR A 152 -15.19 -12.52 14.36
N TRP A 153 -14.27 -13.30 13.79
CA TRP A 153 -14.06 -13.41 12.35
C TRP A 153 -14.44 -14.82 11.90
N LYS A 154 -15.59 -14.93 11.24
CA LYS A 154 -16.15 -16.23 10.86
C LYS A 154 -15.55 -16.75 9.55
N PRO A 155 -15.41 -18.08 9.38
CA PRO A 155 -15.17 -18.68 8.08
C PRO A 155 -16.23 -18.25 7.05
N PHE A 156 -15.87 -18.27 5.77
CA PHE A 156 -16.69 -17.65 4.70
C PHE A 156 -18.11 -18.23 4.56
N ASP A 157 -18.24 -19.55 4.74
CA ASP A 157 -19.51 -20.29 4.74
C ASP A 157 -20.46 -19.83 5.86
N ALA A 158 -19.94 -19.33 6.98
CA ALA A 158 -20.71 -18.86 8.12
C ALA A 158 -20.80 -17.33 8.24
N SER A 159 -20.10 -16.57 7.39
CA SER A 159 -20.00 -15.11 7.46
C SER A 159 -20.90 -14.38 6.46
N PHE A 160 -21.44 -15.07 5.45
CA PHE A 160 -22.34 -14.50 4.46
C PHE A 160 -23.75 -14.20 5.01
N GLY A 161 -24.43 -13.23 4.43
CA GLY A 161 -25.82 -12.91 4.72
C GLY A 161 -26.03 -11.86 5.81
N THR A 162 -27.28 -11.48 5.99
CA THR A 162 -27.70 -10.45 6.97
C THR A 162 -27.80 -11.02 8.39
N ALA A 163 -28.10 -12.31 8.53
CA ALA A 163 -28.23 -13.02 9.80
C ALA A 163 -26.97 -13.83 10.19
N ASN A 164 -25.78 -13.30 9.91
CA ASN A 164 -24.52 -13.99 10.16
C ASN A 164 -24.04 -13.92 11.62
N GLY A 165 -24.77 -13.23 12.52
CA GLY A 165 -24.46 -13.10 13.95
C GLY A 165 -23.23 -12.26 14.32
N VAL A 166 -22.49 -11.69 13.35
CA VAL A 166 -21.34 -10.80 13.58
C VAL A 166 -21.51 -9.42 12.94
N ARG A 167 -22.53 -9.25 12.09
CA ARG A 167 -22.89 -7.97 11.48
C ARG A 167 -23.31 -6.98 12.55
N MET A 168 -22.67 -5.82 12.56
CA MET A 168 -22.95 -4.76 13.51
C MET A 168 -24.33 -4.18 13.28
N SER A 169 -24.96 -3.70 14.35
CA SER A 169 -26.10 -2.81 14.24
C SER A 169 -25.66 -1.44 13.72
N ALA A 170 -26.63 -0.67 13.22
CA ALA A 170 -26.44 0.73 12.83
C ALA A 170 -25.81 1.58 13.97
N ALA A 171 -26.26 1.39 15.20
CA ALA A 171 -25.73 2.09 16.38
C ALA A 171 -24.28 1.67 16.67
N LYS A 172 -23.97 0.38 16.61
CA LYS A 172 -22.62 -0.13 16.85
C LYS A 172 -21.62 0.37 15.81
N TRP A 173 -22.03 0.40 14.54
CA TRP A 173 -21.19 0.90 13.45
C TRP A 173 -20.83 2.38 13.62
N ARG A 174 -21.79 3.23 14.01
CA ARG A 174 -21.56 4.67 14.23
C ARG A 174 -20.51 4.98 15.30
N THR A 175 -20.29 4.08 16.24
CA THR A 175 -19.30 4.24 17.31
C THR A 175 -18.10 3.30 17.15
N PHE A 176 -18.02 2.53 16.07
CA PHE A 176 -16.93 1.57 15.87
C PHE A 176 -15.68 2.29 15.37
N THR A 177 -14.53 1.87 15.86
CA THR A 177 -13.21 2.31 15.40
C THR A 177 -12.27 1.11 15.38
N GLY A 178 -11.31 1.11 14.47
CA GLY A 178 -10.33 0.03 14.30
C GLY A 178 -10.61 -0.82 13.07
N HIS A 179 -10.35 -2.13 13.15
CA HIS A 179 -10.36 -3.02 11.99
C HIS A 179 -11.56 -3.99 12.02
N CYS A 180 -12.25 -4.13 10.90
CA CYS A 180 -13.29 -5.14 10.70
C CYS A 180 -13.26 -5.69 9.27
N GLY A 181 -13.97 -6.78 9.01
CA GLY A 181 -14.21 -7.32 7.66
C GLY A 181 -15.58 -6.92 7.11
N HIS A 182 -15.81 -7.11 5.81
CA HIS A 182 -17.11 -6.84 5.16
C HIS A 182 -18.27 -7.58 5.83
N MET A 183 -18.01 -8.76 6.42
CA MET A 183 -18.97 -9.52 7.23
C MET A 183 -19.59 -8.74 8.40
N HIS A 184 -18.89 -7.72 8.91
CA HIS A 184 -19.33 -6.94 10.06
C HIS A 184 -20.15 -5.70 9.66
N VAL A 185 -20.06 -5.25 8.41
CA VAL A 185 -20.60 -3.96 7.98
C VAL A 185 -22.14 -4.04 7.89
N PRO A 186 -22.91 -3.14 8.54
CA PRO A 186 -24.38 -3.13 8.41
C PRO A 186 -24.82 -2.88 6.96
N GLU A 187 -26.08 -3.19 6.63
CA GLU A 187 -26.70 -2.96 5.29
C GLU A 187 -26.07 -3.72 4.11
N ASN A 188 -24.97 -4.41 4.37
CA ASN A 188 -24.25 -5.27 3.45
C ASN A 188 -24.58 -6.75 3.77
N LYS A 189 -24.27 -7.65 2.83
CA LYS A 189 -24.54 -9.10 2.97
C LYS A 189 -23.32 -9.98 2.70
N HIS A 190 -22.17 -9.39 2.42
CA HIS A 190 -20.96 -10.13 2.07
C HIS A 190 -20.29 -10.71 3.32
N GLY A 191 -19.48 -11.75 3.11
CA GLY A 191 -18.82 -12.53 4.16
C GLY A 191 -17.28 -12.47 4.13
N ASP A 192 -16.69 -11.80 3.16
CA ASP A 192 -15.26 -11.57 3.09
C ASP A 192 -14.76 -10.71 4.27
N PRO A 193 -13.47 -10.85 4.66
CA PRO A 193 -12.45 -11.73 4.10
C PRO A 193 -12.41 -13.11 4.78
N GLY A 194 -13.54 -13.60 5.31
CA GLY A 194 -13.61 -14.85 6.04
C GLY A 194 -12.83 -14.83 7.36
N ALA A 195 -12.29 -15.98 7.78
CA ALA A 195 -11.54 -16.16 9.02
C ALA A 195 -10.14 -15.51 8.95
N PHE A 196 -10.10 -14.21 8.70
CA PHE A 196 -8.90 -13.42 8.45
C PHE A 196 -8.01 -13.32 9.70
N PRO A 197 -6.68 -13.48 9.58
CA PRO A 197 -5.76 -13.52 10.72
C PRO A 197 -5.46 -12.13 11.30
N ILE A 198 -6.49 -11.32 11.56
CA ILE A 198 -6.35 -9.93 12.00
C ILE A 198 -5.58 -9.82 13.33
N THR A 199 -5.77 -10.77 14.25
CA THR A 199 -5.04 -10.77 15.53
C THR A 199 -3.54 -10.85 15.32
N LYS A 200 -3.08 -11.70 14.38
CA LYS A 200 -1.66 -11.84 14.06
C LYS A 200 -1.12 -10.59 13.35
N ILE A 201 -1.90 -10.02 12.43
CA ILE A 201 -1.57 -8.77 11.72
C ILE A 201 -1.41 -7.61 12.72
N LEU A 202 -2.38 -7.40 13.61
CA LEU A 202 -2.35 -6.30 14.57
C LEU A 202 -1.32 -6.51 15.68
N ALA A 203 -1.05 -7.76 16.09
CA ALA A 203 0.04 -8.06 17.01
C ALA A 203 1.39 -7.65 16.40
N LEU A 204 1.64 -7.99 15.13
CA LEU A 204 2.85 -7.61 14.43
C LEU A 204 2.95 -6.08 14.24
N ALA A 205 1.82 -5.41 13.94
CA ALA A 205 1.77 -3.95 13.82
C ALA A 205 2.12 -3.24 15.14
N LYS A 206 1.74 -3.81 16.29
CA LYS A 206 2.08 -3.30 17.64
C LYS A 206 3.53 -3.56 18.02
N ALA A 207 4.05 -4.74 17.66
CA ALA A 207 5.40 -5.17 18.02
C ALA A 207 6.49 -4.48 17.18
N ALA A 208 6.14 -3.96 16.01
CA ALA A 208 7.08 -3.22 15.18
C ALA A 208 7.64 -2.00 15.95
N PRO A 209 8.97 -1.81 16.00
CA PRO A 209 9.55 -0.61 16.57
C PRO A 209 8.97 0.62 15.86
N ALA A 210 8.90 1.75 16.58
CA ALA A 210 8.41 3.00 16.00
C ALA A 210 9.09 3.22 14.63
N PRO A 211 8.34 3.63 13.59
CA PRO A 211 8.92 3.78 12.27
C PRO A 211 10.12 4.72 12.37
N SER A 212 11.32 4.19 12.14
CA SER A 212 12.43 5.05 11.80
C SER A 212 12.02 5.74 10.51
N GLN A 213 11.99 7.07 10.54
CA GLN A 213 11.76 7.86 9.32
C GLN A 213 12.67 7.28 8.23
N PRO A 214 12.19 7.10 6.98
CA PRO A 214 13.07 6.68 5.90
C PRO A 214 14.24 7.65 5.88
N LYS A 215 15.43 7.14 6.23
CA LYS A 215 16.67 7.89 6.14
C LYS A 215 16.69 8.47 4.73
N PRO A 216 16.90 9.80 4.55
CA PRO A 216 17.07 10.38 3.23
C PRO A 216 18.00 9.48 2.45
N ALA A 217 17.58 9.09 1.24
CA ALA A 217 18.41 8.27 0.36
C ALA A 217 19.84 8.83 0.44
N ALA A 218 20.79 7.99 0.83
CA ALA A 218 22.17 8.41 0.86
C ALA A 218 22.47 9.05 -0.50
N PRO A 219 23.03 10.26 -0.57
CA PRO A 219 23.34 10.88 -1.84
C PRO A 219 24.13 9.86 -2.68
N PRO A 220 23.85 9.75 -3.99
CA PRO A 220 24.52 8.77 -4.83
C PRO A 220 26.02 8.87 -4.56
N LEU A 221 26.65 7.72 -4.30
CA LEU A 221 28.08 7.66 -4.01
C LEU A 221 28.80 8.40 -5.14
N LYS A 222 29.36 9.57 -4.83
CA LYS A 222 30.15 10.33 -5.78
C LYS A 222 31.34 9.46 -6.14
N LYS A 223 31.36 8.91 -7.36
CA LYS A 223 32.51 8.17 -7.85
C LYS A 223 33.64 9.17 -8.04
N ILE A 224 34.73 9.02 -7.28
CA ILE A 224 35.89 9.91 -7.38
C ILE A 224 36.92 9.24 -8.28
N HIS A 225 37.37 9.96 -9.30
CA HIS A 225 38.54 9.60 -10.09
C HIS A 225 39.73 10.43 -9.60
N ILE A 226 40.84 9.75 -9.27
CA ILE A 226 42.11 10.41 -8.94
C ILE A 226 42.91 10.51 -10.23
N VAL A 227 43.20 11.74 -10.67
CA VAL A 227 43.96 12.02 -11.89
C VAL A 227 45.35 11.40 -11.78
N LYS A 228 45.75 10.64 -12.80
CA LYS A 228 47.09 10.08 -12.93
C LYS A 228 47.94 10.92 -13.88
N ALA A 229 49.26 10.82 -13.77
CA ALA A 229 50.18 11.45 -14.72
C ALA A 229 49.84 11.03 -16.16
N GLY A 230 49.69 12.02 -17.04
CA GLY A 230 49.35 11.82 -18.46
C GLY A 230 47.85 11.71 -18.78
N GLU A 231 46.95 11.76 -17.79
CA GLU A 231 45.50 11.81 -18.08
C GLU A 231 45.05 13.23 -18.47
N SER A 232 44.07 13.32 -19.36
CA SER A 232 43.36 14.55 -19.71
C SER A 232 41.90 14.49 -19.24
N ALA A 233 41.24 15.64 -19.05
CA ALA A 233 39.83 15.65 -18.63
C ALA A 233 38.91 14.97 -19.65
N SER A 234 39.21 15.11 -20.95
CA SER A 234 38.48 14.41 -22.02
C SER A 234 38.73 12.89 -21.99
N GLY A 235 39.96 12.45 -21.76
CA GLY A 235 40.31 11.03 -21.63
C GLY A 235 39.66 10.38 -20.40
N ILE A 236 39.60 11.10 -19.28
CA ILE A 236 38.90 10.66 -18.06
C ILE A 236 37.39 10.57 -18.31
N ALA A 237 36.79 11.57 -18.97
CA ALA A 237 35.37 11.54 -19.32
C ALA A 237 35.03 10.31 -20.19
N ALA A 238 35.83 10.05 -21.23
CA ALA A 238 35.68 8.89 -22.11
C ALA A 238 35.80 7.56 -21.35
N LYS A 239 36.79 7.45 -20.44
CA LYS A 239 37.01 6.27 -19.59
C LYS A 239 35.82 5.94 -18.69
N HIS A 240 35.06 6.94 -18.28
CA HIS A 240 33.86 6.77 -17.45
C HIS A 240 32.56 6.82 -18.27
N HIS A 241 32.64 6.80 -19.60
CA HIS A 241 31.48 6.85 -20.50
C HIS A 241 30.56 8.07 -20.31
N ILE A 242 31.16 9.22 -19.97
CA ILE A 242 30.45 10.50 -19.82
C ILE A 242 31.00 11.54 -20.79
N THR A 243 30.27 12.62 -21.00
CA THR A 243 30.75 13.75 -21.79
C THR A 243 31.68 14.65 -20.97
N LEU A 244 32.62 15.33 -21.64
CA LEU A 244 33.47 16.34 -21.00
C LEU A 244 32.61 17.45 -20.35
N ALA A 245 31.50 17.83 -20.98
CA ALA A 245 30.56 18.79 -20.43
C ALA A 245 29.93 18.30 -19.11
N ALA A 246 29.55 17.02 -19.02
CA ALA A 246 29.04 16.43 -17.78
C ALA A 246 30.11 16.40 -16.68
N LEU A 247 31.36 16.11 -17.04
CA LEU A 247 32.49 16.14 -16.11
C LEU A 247 32.76 17.57 -15.60
N ILE A 248 32.75 18.59 -16.47
CA ILE A 248 32.90 20.01 -16.09
C ILE A 248 31.73 20.46 -15.20
N LYS A 249 30.49 20.05 -15.52
CA LYS A 249 29.31 20.35 -14.72
C LYS A 249 29.42 19.78 -13.30
N ALA A 250 29.98 18.58 -13.16
CA ALA A 250 30.25 17.96 -11.86
C ALA A 250 31.47 18.55 -11.14
N ASN A 251 32.38 19.23 -11.86
CA ASN A 251 33.60 19.84 -11.33
C ASN A 251 33.74 21.29 -11.84
N PRO A 252 32.96 22.25 -11.31
CA PRO A 252 32.89 23.62 -11.86
C PRO A 252 34.23 24.36 -11.94
N ARG A 253 35.22 23.97 -11.14
CA ARG A 253 36.60 24.51 -11.21
C ARG A 253 37.28 24.29 -12.57
N LEU A 254 36.83 23.32 -13.35
CA LEU A 254 37.34 23.04 -14.70
C LEU A 254 36.76 23.99 -15.76
N LYS A 255 35.70 24.76 -15.44
CA LYS A 255 35.02 25.64 -16.39
C LYS A 255 35.95 26.70 -17.02
N PRO A 256 36.90 27.33 -16.29
CA PRO A 256 37.84 28.28 -16.88
C PRO A 256 38.86 27.61 -17.83
N ASN A 257 39.31 26.40 -17.49
CA ASN A 257 40.24 25.63 -18.32
C ASN A 257 40.14 24.12 -18.01
N PRO A 258 39.45 23.32 -18.83
CA PRO A 258 39.30 21.88 -18.60
C PRO A 258 40.59 21.07 -18.72
N ASN A 259 41.63 21.63 -19.34
CA ASN A 259 42.94 20.99 -19.48
C ASN A 259 43.84 21.22 -18.26
N LEU A 260 43.46 22.10 -17.34
CA LEU A 260 44.20 22.36 -16.11
C LEU A 260 43.80 21.34 -15.04
N ILE A 261 44.27 20.11 -15.20
CA ILE A 261 44.18 19.05 -14.18
C ILE A 261 45.57 18.55 -13.84
N HIS A 262 45.83 18.33 -12.55
CA HIS A 262 47.12 17.83 -12.06
C HIS A 262 47.02 16.41 -11.50
N PRO A 263 48.08 15.59 -11.62
CA PRO A 263 48.13 14.29 -10.97
C PRO A 263 47.85 14.38 -9.47
N GLY A 264 47.03 13.47 -8.94
CA GLY A 264 46.57 13.47 -7.55
C GLY A 264 45.26 14.23 -7.32
N GLU A 265 44.79 15.03 -8.29
CA GLU A 265 43.51 15.71 -8.17
C GLU A 265 42.34 14.74 -8.15
N LYS A 266 41.31 15.09 -7.36
CA LYS A 266 40.05 14.34 -7.29
C LYS A 266 39.02 15.00 -8.18
N LEU A 267 38.49 14.22 -9.13
CA LEU A 267 37.36 14.60 -9.98
C LEU A 267 36.12 13.81 -9.60
N THR A 268 35.00 14.52 -9.44
CA THR A 268 33.68 13.93 -9.27
C THR A 268 33.18 13.40 -10.61
N ILE A 269 32.96 12.11 -10.69
CA ILE A 269 32.36 11.47 -11.86
C ILE A 269 30.84 11.42 -11.63
N PRO A 270 30.03 12.11 -12.45
CA PRO A 270 28.57 12.00 -12.38
C PRO A 270 28.12 10.58 -12.71
N ALA A 271 27.05 10.13 -12.04
CA ALA A 271 26.38 8.87 -12.32
C ALA A 271 25.48 8.98 -13.57
#